data_AF-A0A0G4LEB4-F1
#
_entry.id   AF-A0A0G4LEB4-F1
#
_cell.length_a   1.000
_cell.length_b   1.000
_cell.length_c   1.000
_cell.angle_alpha   90.00
_cell.angle_beta   90.00
_cell.angle_gamma   90.00
#
_symmetry.space_group_name_H-M   'P 1'
#
loop_
_entity.id
_entity.type
_entity.pdbx_description
1 polymer ?
#
loop_
_entity_poly.entity_id
_entity_poly.type
_entity_poly.pdbx_seq_one_letter_code
_entity_poly.pdbx_strand_id
1 'polypeptide(L)'
;MAFATQWAQGSRRQGETYPVPRFASPDETFDELVEESFDRDLQRYFWNQAKKALQETEHIECYRVAAAEMVLGLAQRPWAQDDVDDFLGERERARTPDGAFETGSIMSRIAHAISRDGPPVHIERATRKMHILKSRFISASKKAAKAQGRAPTQALHIMTPENETTVGLLYWLAVMFDTLSSSMDERPVTVTDQDCQHDDLPPSEAENDRWHVDLFIKDTLEAPSQRLRWPCSYEDAAEAVTHSGPVKVLLYRHVSYLQSLLRRGQTGARIEETLAATTSLYRYWNVTHGAFFRPRGLGLSVTLYSRSGTDSRQISLQ
;
A
#
# COMPACT_ATOMS: atom_id res chain seq x y z
N MET A 1 9.57 -6.63 16.90
CA MET A 1 10.71 -5.76 17.27
C MET A 1 11.04 -4.79 16.17
N ALA A 2 11.53 -5.22 15.00
CA ALA A 2 11.89 -4.32 13.89
C ALA A 2 10.85 -3.23 13.55
N PHE A 3 9.57 -3.60 13.46
CA PHE A 3 8.49 -2.64 13.27
C PHE A 3 8.33 -1.71 14.47
N ALA A 4 8.18 -2.26 15.68
CA ALA A 4 7.97 -1.48 16.90
C ALA A 4 9.07 -0.45 17.18
N THR A 5 10.33 -0.77 16.85
CA THR A 5 11.48 0.11 17.07
C THR A 5 11.51 1.34 16.18
N GLN A 6 10.71 1.35 15.10
CA GLN A 6 10.50 2.53 14.26
C GLN A 6 9.43 3.48 14.81
N TRP A 7 8.59 2.99 15.72
CA TRP A 7 7.46 3.71 16.32
C TRP A 7 7.65 3.93 17.83
N ALA A 8 8.80 3.54 18.38
CA ALA A 8 9.14 3.77 19.78
C ALA A 8 9.33 5.28 20.06
N GLN A 9 8.87 5.73 21.22
CA GLN A 9 9.00 7.11 21.69
C GLN A 9 10.49 7.45 21.83
N GLY A 10 10.98 8.38 21.00
CA GLY A 10 12.40 8.74 20.85
C GLY A 10 12.75 9.08 19.40
N SER A 11 12.14 8.37 18.43
CA SER A 11 12.26 8.72 17.02
C SER A 11 11.56 10.05 16.73
N ARG A 12 12.29 11.01 16.14
CA ARG A 12 11.82 12.32 15.63
C ARG A 12 10.50 12.32 14.84
N ARG A 13 9.96 11.16 14.43
CA ARG A 13 8.63 11.00 13.81
C ARG A 13 7.46 11.52 14.66
N GLN A 14 7.55 11.47 16.00
CA GLN A 14 6.52 12.11 16.85
C GLN A 14 6.64 13.64 16.86
N GLY A 15 7.84 14.19 16.59
CA GLY A 15 8.14 15.62 16.56
C GLY A 15 7.99 16.27 15.18
N GLU A 16 7.90 15.50 14.09
CA GLU A 16 7.62 15.98 12.74
C GLU A 16 6.15 16.41 12.58
N THR A 17 5.73 17.41 13.34
CA THR A 17 4.67 18.30 12.89
C THR A 17 5.19 19.01 11.64
N TYR A 18 4.43 18.98 10.54
CA TYR A 18 4.70 19.71 9.29
C TYR A 18 5.50 20.99 9.56
N PRO A 19 6.74 21.12 9.06
CA PRO A 19 7.60 22.20 9.49
C PRO A 19 7.08 23.53 8.95
N VAL A 20 6.55 24.35 9.85
CA VAL A 20 6.90 25.78 9.85
C VAL A 20 8.42 25.81 10.07
N PRO A 21 9.21 26.57 9.28
CA PRO A 21 10.66 26.57 9.43
C PRO A 21 11.02 27.15 10.80
N ARG A 22 11.25 26.30 11.80
CA ARG A 22 12.03 26.66 12.97
C ARG A 22 13.48 26.46 12.62
N PHE A 23 14.19 27.57 12.64
CA PHE A 23 15.65 27.65 12.67
C PHE A 23 16.22 26.55 13.57
N ALA A 24 17.29 25.91 13.11
CA ALA A 24 18.10 25.03 13.92
C ALA A 24 18.42 25.75 15.24
N SER A 25 17.82 25.29 16.33
CA SER A 25 18.24 25.68 17.67
C SER A 25 19.65 25.13 17.87
N PRO A 26 20.66 25.94 18.24
CA PRO A 26 22.06 25.48 18.40
C PRO A 26 22.30 24.54 19.59
N ASP A 27 21.23 24.01 20.18
CA ASP A 27 21.23 23.37 21.50
C ASP A 27 20.73 21.91 21.39
N GLU A 28 21.20 21.19 20.36
CA GLU A 28 21.12 19.73 20.36
C GLU A 28 22.10 19.23 21.42
N THR A 29 21.57 18.86 22.58
CA THR A 29 22.36 18.34 23.70
C THR A 29 23.06 17.03 23.29
N PHE A 30 24.29 16.82 23.76
CA PHE A 30 25.07 15.60 23.50
C PHE A 30 24.29 14.31 23.78
N ASP A 31 23.45 14.31 24.82
CA ASP A 31 22.57 13.18 25.16
C ASP A 31 21.53 12.87 24.07
N GLU A 32 21.00 13.89 23.38
CA GLU A 32 20.00 13.74 22.30
C GLU A 32 20.62 13.11 21.05
N LEU A 33 21.87 13.48 20.72
CA LEU A 33 22.64 12.87 19.62
C LEU A 33 23.02 11.41 19.92
N VAL A 34 23.37 11.11 21.18
CA VAL A 34 23.69 9.73 21.60
C VAL A 34 22.44 8.87 21.58
N GLU A 35 21.30 9.36 22.07
CA GLU A 35 20.01 8.66 22.04
C GLU A 35 19.55 8.39 20.60
N GLU A 36 19.64 9.37 19.70
CA GLU A 36 19.29 9.20 18.28
C GLU A 36 20.21 8.18 17.58
N SER A 37 21.50 8.15 17.92
CA SER A 37 22.44 7.16 17.40
C SER A 37 22.13 5.73 17.87
N PHE A 38 21.80 5.59 19.16
CA PHE A 38 21.44 4.31 19.78
C PHE A 38 20.15 3.74 19.19
N ASP A 39 19.11 4.56 19.07
CA ASP A 39 17.83 4.17 18.48
C ASP A 39 17.99 3.70 17.02
N ARG A 40 18.83 4.39 16.25
CA ARG A 40 19.12 4.02 14.87
C ARG A 40 19.87 2.70 14.77
N ASP A 41 20.82 2.45 15.66
CA ASP A 41 21.55 1.18 15.70
C ASP A 41 20.63 0.02 16.12
N LEU A 42 19.72 0.27 17.06
CA LEU A 42 18.70 -0.67 17.48
C LEU A 42 17.71 -1.00 16.34
N GLN A 43 17.25 0.01 15.60
CA GLN A 43 16.43 -0.17 14.39
C GLN A 43 17.15 -1.01 13.33
N ARG A 44 18.42 -0.69 13.02
CA ARG A 44 19.25 -1.45 12.07
C ARG A 44 19.43 -2.90 12.51
N TYR A 45 19.74 -3.11 13.78
CA TYR A 45 19.95 -4.44 14.34
C TYR A 45 18.70 -5.32 14.18
N PHE A 46 17.55 -4.84 14.69
CA PHE A 46 16.33 -5.63 14.65
C PHE A 46 15.79 -5.81 13.23
N TRP A 47 15.93 -4.81 12.37
CA TRP A 47 15.57 -4.93 10.95
C TRP A 47 16.39 -6.01 10.25
N ASN A 48 17.72 -5.99 10.39
CA ASN A 48 18.60 -6.98 9.78
C ASN A 48 18.35 -8.38 10.33
N GLN A 49 18.12 -8.50 11.64
CA GLN A 49 17.77 -9.77 12.28
C GLN A 49 16.45 -10.33 11.73
N ALA A 50 15.40 -9.51 11.64
CA ALA A 50 14.11 -9.93 11.12
C ALA A 50 14.19 -10.31 9.63
N LYS A 51 14.92 -9.52 8.82
CA LYS A 51 15.17 -9.81 7.41
C LYS A 51 15.89 -11.16 7.24
N LYS A 52 16.94 -11.43 8.02
CA LYS A 52 17.67 -12.70 7.98
C LYS A 52 16.76 -13.87 8.35
N ALA A 53 15.99 -13.77 9.44
CA ALA A 53 15.07 -14.82 9.85
C ALA A 53 13.99 -15.12 8.79
N LEU A 54 13.49 -14.09 8.10
CA LEU A 54 12.54 -14.27 7.00
C LEU A 54 13.19 -14.92 5.76
N GLN A 55 14.45 -14.61 5.46
CA GLN A 55 15.20 -15.30 4.41
C GLN A 55 15.39 -16.79 4.72
N GLU A 56 15.72 -17.13 5.97
CA GLU A 56 15.87 -18.53 6.40
C GLU A 56 14.55 -19.32 6.34
N THR A 57 13.42 -18.62 6.53
CA THR A 57 12.06 -19.21 6.50
C THR A 57 11.34 -19.02 5.16
N GLU A 58 12.04 -18.61 4.11
CA GLU A 58 11.45 -18.30 2.80
C GLU A 58 10.67 -19.48 2.19
N HIS A 59 11.08 -20.71 2.44
CA HIS A 59 10.42 -21.92 1.93
C HIS A 59 9.15 -22.31 2.73
N ILE A 60 8.92 -21.69 3.89
CA ILE A 60 7.80 -22.03 4.77
C ILE A 60 6.55 -21.22 4.37
N GLU A 61 5.50 -21.92 3.97
CA GLU A 61 4.21 -21.33 3.59
C GLU A 61 3.22 -21.46 4.76
N CYS A 62 3.34 -20.58 5.76
CA CYS A 62 2.40 -20.52 6.86
C CYS A 62 1.98 -19.08 7.17
N TYR A 63 0.81 -18.93 7.80
CA TYR A 63 0.22 -17.62 8.07
C TYR A 63 1.13 -16.72 8.92
N ARG A 64 1.92 -17.31 9.83
CA ARG A 64 2.86 -16.56 10.68
C ARG A 64 3.99 -15.95 9.86
N VAL A 65 4.56 -16.72 8.93
CA VAL A 65 5.62 -16.24 8.04
C VAL A 65 5.04 -15.20 7.08
N ALA A 66 3.87 -15.44 6.49
CA ALA A 66 3.20 -14.46 5.62
C ALA A 66 2.91 -13.15 6.37
N ALA A 67 2.41 -13.21 7.62
CA ALA A 67 2.18 -12.03 8.44
C ALA A 67 3.48 -11.31 8.82
N ALA A 68 4.54 -12.06 9.15
CA ALA A 68 5.84 -11.47 9.43
C ALA A 68 6.45 -10.76 8.20
N GLU A 69 6.30 -11.35 7.01
CA GLU A 69 6.67 -10.72 5.73
C GLU A 69 5.86 -9.44 5.49
N MET A 70 4.55 -9.43 5.75
CA MET A 70 3.73 -8.20 5.64
C MET A 70 4.21 -7.12 6.61
N VAL A 71 4.38 -7.47 7.90
CA VAL A 71 4.82 -6.52 8.93
C VAL A 71 6.21 -5.96 8.62
N LEU A 72 7.13 -6.81 8.13
CA LEU A 72 8.45 -6.36 7.71
C LEU A 72 8.33 -5.45 6.48
N GLY A 73 7.49 -5.79 5.49
CA GLY A 73 7.24 -4.94 4.32
C GLY A 73 6.63 -3.57 4.64
N LEU A 74 6.01 -3.39 5.80
CA LEU A 74 5.54 -2.09 6.30
C LEU A 74 6.58 -1.32 7.10
N ALA A 75 7.64 -1.97 7.55
CA ALA A 75 8.72 -1.31 8.24
C ALA A 75 9.71 -0.74 7.22
N GLN A 76 10.13 0.51 7.44
CA GLN A 76 11.02 1.18 6.51
C GLN A 76 12.43 0.60 6.62
N ARG A 77 13.14 0.47 5.49
CA ARG A 77 14.53 0.07 5.54
C ARG A 77 15.35 1.15 6.27
N PRO A 78 16.07 0.82 7.37
CA PRO A 78 16.93 1.79 8.03
C PRO A 78 18.02 2.26 7.04
N TRP A 79 18.11 3.58 6.85
CA TRP A 79 19.10 4.19 5.96
C TRP A 79 20.52 4.04 6.53
N ALA A 80 21.50 3.83 5.64
CA ALA A 80 22.91 3.91 6.00
C ALA A 80 23.31 5.36 6.29
N GLN A 81 24.47 5.60 6.91
CA GLN A 81 24.93 6.98 7.16
C GLN A 81 25.10 7.74 5.83
N ASP A 82 25.68 7.08 4.82
CA ASP A 82 25.85 7.63 3.47
C ASP A 82 24.51 8.01 2.82
N ASP A 83 23.44 7.24 3.06
CA ASP A 83 22.11 7.53 2.54
C ASP A 83 21.50 8.78 3.20
N VAL A 84 21.77 8.99 4.49
CA VAL A 84 21.32 10.19 5.22
C VAL A 84 22.05 11.41 4.70
N ASP A 85 23.36 11.33 4.52
CA ASP A 85 24.20 12.44 4.05
C ASP A 85 23.81 12.86 2.62
N ASP A 86 23.51 11.88 1.74
CA ASP A 86 23.04 12.16 0.38
C ASP A 86 21.65 12.80 0.38
N PHE A 87 20.71 12.31 1.21
CA PHE A 87 19.38 12.89 1.34
C PHE A 87 19.41 14.32 1.89
N LEU A 88 20.28 14.61 2.85
CA LEU A 88 20.49 15.96 3.39
C LEU A 88 21.14 16.88 2.34
N GLY A 89 22.14 16.39 1.61
CA GLY A 89 22.75 17.15 0.52
C GLY A 89 21.76 17.49 -0.61
N GLU A 90 20.86 16.57 -0.94
CA GLU A 90 19.80 16.81 -1.92
C GLU A 90 18.77 17.82 -1.41
N ARG A 91 18.44 17.78 -0.11
CA ARG A 91 17.58 18.78 0.55
C ARG A 91 18.17 20.19 0.48
N GLU A 92 19.48 20.33 0.65
CA GLU A 92 20.17 21.61 0.56
C GLU A 92 20.20 22.15 -0.88
N ARG A 93 20.45 21.29 -1.86
CA ARG A 93 20.43 21.66 -3.29
C ARG A 93 19.04 22.05 -3.80
N ALA A 94 17.99 21.48 -3.22
CA ALA A 94 16.60 21.73 -3.60
C ALA A 94 15.99 23.01 -3.00
N ARG A 95 16.73 23.74 -2.14
CA ARG A 95 16.29 25.04 -1.62
C ARG A 95 16.52 26.12 -2.66
N THR A 96 15.44 26.77 -3.10
CA THR A 96 15.55 28.02 -3.84
C THR A 96 16.02 29.15 -2.90
N PRO A 97 16.70 30.20 -3.41
CA PRO A 97 17.14 31.34 -2.60
C PRO A 97 16.01 32.05 -1.85
N ASP A 98 14.77 31.89 -2.32
CA ASP A 98 13.55 32.51 -1.76
C ASP A 98 12.80 31.59 -0.77
N GLY A 99 13.34 30.38 -0.48
CA GLY A 99 12.75 29.46 0.49
C GLY A 99 11.42 28.81 0.09
N ALA A 100 10.94 29.06 -1.13
CA ALA A 100 9.69 28.50 -1.64
C ALA A 100 9.87 27.03 -2.06
N PHE A 101 9.02 26.15 -1.53
CA PHE A 101 8.94 24.74 -1.92
C PHE A 101 8.15 24.60 -3.22
N GLU A 102 8.83 24.32 -4.33
CA GLU A 102 8.16 23.93 -5.58
C GLU A 102 7.57 22.51 -5.45
N THR A 103 6.30 22.32 -5.82
CA THR A 103 5.63 21.01 -5.77
C THR A 103 6.35 19.95 -6.60
N GLY A 104 7.01 20.35 -7.70
CA GLY A 104 7.88 19.48 -8.51
C GLY A 104 9.09 18.94 -7.73
N SER A 105 9.70 19.79 -6.88
CA SER A 105 10.80 19.40 -6.00
C SER A 105 10.34 18.40 -4.92
N ILE A 106 9.13 18.58 -4.37
CA ILE A 106 8.55 17.62 -3.39
C ILE A 106 8.33 16.25 -4.03
N MET A 107 7.73 16.19 -5.22
CA MET A 107 7.48 14.91 -5.90
C MET A 107 8.77 14.20 -6.28
N SER A 108 9.81 14.94 -6.71
CA SER A 108 11.14 14.38 -6.96
C SER A 108 11.73 13.76 -5.70
N ARG A 109 11.59 14.41 -4.54
CA ARG A 109 12.06 13.89 -3.25
C ARG A 109 11.30 12.65 -2.80
N ILE A 110 9.99 12.62 -3.00
CA ILE A 110 9.16 11.44 -2.71
C ILE A 110 9.59 10.28 -3.60
N ALA A 111 9.74 10.52 -4.90
CA ALA A 111 10.21 9.51 -5.84
C ALA A 111 11.62 8.99 -5.47
N HIS A 112 12.53 9.89 -5.07
CA HIS A 112 13.85 9.50 -4.59
C HIS A 112 13.78 8.62 -3.35
N ALA A 113 12.98 9.01 -2.34
CA ALA A 113 12.80 8.23 -1.12
C ALA A 113 12.21 6.84 -1.39
N ILE A 114 11.19 6.74 -2.26
CA ILE A 114 10.60 5.45 -2.67
C ILE A 114 11.66 4.58 -3.36
N SER A 115 12.46 5.16 -4.27
CA SER A 115 13.48 4.40 -5.00
C SER A 115 14.58 3.81 -4.10
N ARG A 116 14.81 4.39 -2.91
CA ARG A 116 15.82 3.94 -1.93
C ARG A 116 15.41 2.71 -1.14
N ASP A 117 14.12 2.59 -0.83
CA ASP A 117 13.61 1.41 -0.10
C ASP A 117 13.74 0.13 -0.94
N GLY A 118 13.81 0.28 -2.27
CA GLY A 118 14.00 -0.79 -3.22
C GLY A 118 12.71 -1.58 -3.48
N PRO A 119 12.79 -2.68 -4.24
CA PRO A 119 11.60 -3.45 -4.59
C PRO A 119 10.89 -3.99 -3.34
N PRO A 120 9.54 -4.06 -3.32
CA PRO A 120 8.74 -4.45 -2.15
C PRO A 120 8.69 -5.97 -1.98
N VAL A 121 9.86 -6.63 -1.95
CA VAL A 121 10.01 -8.10 -2.02
C VAL A 121 9.26 -8.82 -0.90
N HIS A 122 9.22 -8.23 0.29
CA HIS A 122 8.54 -8.82 1.45
C HIS A 122 7.01 -8.82 1.27
N ILE A 123 6.44 -7.75 0.71
CA ILE A 123 5.02 -7.71 0.37
C ILE A 123 4.70 -8.72 -0.73
N GLU A 124 5.52 -8.83 -1.79
CA GLU A 124 5.32 -9.83 -2.84
C GLU A 124 5.33 -11.27 -2.29
N ARG A 125 6.32 -11.58 -1.45
CA ARG A 125 6.44 -12.89 -0.79
C ARG A 125 5.26 -13.18 0.10
N ALA A 126 4.83 -12.21 0.90
CA ALA A 126 3.65 -12.32 1.74
C ALA A 126 2.39 -12.63 0.92
N THR A 127 2.14 -11.85 -0.13
CA THR A 127 0.96 -12.00 -0.97
C THR A 127 0.93 -13.35 -1.68
N ARG A 128 2.06 -13.81 -2.21
CA ARG A 128 2.17 -15.15 -2.81
C ARG A 128 1.88 -16.26 -1.80
N LYS A 129 2.49 -16.20 -0.61
CA LYS A 129 2.24 -17.18 0.46
C LYS A 129 0.77 -17.18 0.87
N MET A 130 0.18 -16.00 1.01
CA MET A 130 -1.21 -15.86 1.44
C MET A 130 -2.20 -16.34 0.39
N HIS A 131 -1.90 -16.12 -0.89
CA HIS A 131 -2.67 -16.68 -2.01
C HIS A 131 -2.65 -18.22 -2.01
N ILE A 132 -1.47 -18.82 -1.84
CA ILE A 132 -1.32 -20.29 -1.73
C ILE A 132 -2.10 -20.83 -0.52
N LEU A 133 -2.00 -20.16 0.63
CA LEU A 133 -2.72 -20.54 1.84
C LEU A 133 -4.24 -20.44 1.67
N LYS A 134 -4.77 -19.36 1.08
CA LYS A 134 -6.21 -19.20 0.77
C LYS A 134 -6.69 -20.33 -0.13
N SER A 135 -5.98 -20.62 -1.21
CA SER A 135 -6.33 -21.70 -2.14
C SER A 135 -6.34 -23.09 -1.49
N ARG A 136 -5.33 -23.39 -0.66
CA ARG A 136 -5.28 -24.64 0.12
C ARG A 136 -6.45 -24.75 1.10
N PHE A 137 -6.80 -23.64 1.76
CA PHE A 137 -7.91 -23.59 2.70
C PHE A 137 -9.25 -23.84 1.99
N ILE A 138 -9.55 -23.15 0.90
CA ILE A 138 -10.77 -23.36 0.11
C ILE A 138 -10.85 -24.81 -0.38
N SER A 139 -9.75 -25.35 -0.90
CA SER A 139 -9.68 -26.72 -1.40
C SER A 139 -9.94 -27.76 -0.30
N ALA A 140 -9.39 -27.55 0.89
CA ALA A 140 -9.59 -28.44 2.02
C ALA A 140 -11.02 -28.30 2.59
N SER A 141 -11.61 -27.10 2.61
CA SER A 141 -12.99 -26.85 3.04
C SER A 141 -13.99 -27.58 2.12
N LYS A 142 -13.80 -27.48 0.79
CA LYS A 142 -14.59 -28.24 -0.19
C LYS A 142 -14.46 -29.75 -0.02
N LYS A 143 -13.27 -30.26 0.29
CA LYS A 143 -13.04 -31.69 0.56
C LYS A 143 -13.72 -32.15 1.85
N ALA A 144 -13.68 -31.33 2.90
CA ALA A 144 -14.37 -31.58 4.16
C ALA A 144 -15.89 -31.69 3.98
N ALA A 145 -16.49 -30.74 3.24
CA ALA A 145 -17.91 -30.74 2.94
C ALA A 145 -18.36 -32.03 2.18
N LYS A 146 -17.51 -32.55 1.28
CA LYS A 146 -17.77 -33.80 0.55
C LYS A 146 -17.54 -35.07 1.38
N ALA A 147 -16.79 -34.98 2.48
CA ALA A 147 -16.40 -36.13 3.30
C ALA A 147 -17.33 -36.39 4.50
N GLN A 148 -18.50 -35.74 4.54
CA GLN A 148 -19.52 -35.93 5.59
C GLN A 148 -19.84 -37.43 5.76
N GLY A 149 -19.28 -38.03 6.82
CA GLY A 149 -19.42 -39.46 7.14
C GLY A 149 -18.15 -40.15 7.66
N ARG A 150 -16.96 -39.55 7.52
CA ARG A 150 -15.70 -40.11 8.07
C ARG A 150 -15.20 -39.32 9.29
N ALA A 151 -14.55 -40.03 10.22
CA ALA A 151 -14.01 -39.45 11.46
C ALA A 151 -13.12 -38.22 11.17
N PRO A 152 -13.23 -37.15 11.98
CA PRO A 152 -12.53 -35.92 11.70
C PRO A 152 -11.01 -36.11 11.82
N THR A 153 -10.29 -35.87 10.71
CA THR A 153 -8.83 -35.80 10.69
C THR A 153 -8.35 -34.50 11.34
N GLN A 154 -7.10 -34.47 11.81
CA GLN A 154 -6.45 -33.31 12.43
C GLN A 154 -6.52 -32.03 11.54
N ALA A 155 -6.62 -32.20 10.22
CA ALA A 155 -6.83 -31.11 9.26
C ALA A 155 -8.16 -30.38 9.47
N LEU A 156 -9.25 -31.09 9.84
CA LEU A 156 -10.57 -30.50 10.09
C LEU A 156 -10.58 -29.57 11.31
N HIS A 157 -9.74 -29.85 12.31
CA HIS A 157 -9.63 -29.01 13.52
C HIS A 157 -8.96 -27.65 13.25
N ILE A 158 -8.22 -27.54 12.14
CA ILE A 158 -7.64 -26.28 11.66
C ILE A 158 -8.66 -25.50 10.80
N MET A 159 -9.73 -26.15 10.32
CA MET A 159 -10.76 -25.54 9.45
C MET A 159 -11.95 -25.02 10.27
N THR A 160 -11.68 -24.27 11.34
CA THR A 160 -12.76 -23.55 12.03
C THR A 160 -13.23 -22.39 11.15
N PRO A 161 -14.51 -21.98 11.25
CA PRO A 161 -15.02 -20.81 10.53
C PRO A 161 -14.27 -19.51 10.92
N GLU A 162 -13.74 -19.44 12.14
CA GLU A 162 -12.89 -18.32 12.60
C GLU A 162 -11.55 -18.27 11.84
N ASN A 163 -10.93 -19.43 11.60
CA ASN A 163 -9.70 -19.52 10.82
C ASN A 163 -9.95 -19.18 9.35
N GLU A 164 -11.11 -19.54 8.80
CA GLU A 164 -11.53 -19.16 7.44
C GLU A 164 -11.60 -17.64 7.28
N THR A 165 -12.32 -16.97 8.19
CA THR A 165 -12.44 -15.51 8.21
C THR A 165 -11.06 -14.85 8.36
N THR A 166 -10.21 -15.37 9.25
CA THR A 166 -8.86 -14.84 9.47
C THR A 166 -7.98 -14.97 8.22
N VAL A 167 -8.02 -16.13 7.55
CA VAL A 167 -7.29 -16.36 6.29
C VAL A 167 -7.79 -15.43 5.19
N GLY A 168 -9.11 -15.23 5.09
CA GLY A 168 -9.72 -14.29 4.15
C GLY A 168 -9.24 -12.85 4.39
N LEU A 169 -9.29 -12.38 5.63
CA LEU A 169 -8.86 -11.02 6.00
C LEU A 169 -7.37 -10.78 5.72
N LEU A 170 -6.51 -11.71 6.11
CA LEU A 170 -5.07 -11.59 5.86
C LEU A 170 -4.73 -11.65 4.36
N TYR A 171 -5.47 -12.47 3.59
CA TYR A 171 -5.36 -12.49 2.13
C TYR A 171 -5.70 -11.14 1.52
N TRP A 172 -6.87 -10.58 1.87
CA TRP A 172 -7.29 -9.29 1.35
C TRP A 172 -6.33 -8.18 1.76
N LEU A 173 -5.83 -8.19 3.00
CA LEU A 173 -4.80 -7.25 3.44
C LEU A 173 -3.52 -7.33 2.60
N ALA A 174 -3.03 -8.54 2.31
CA ALA A 174 -1.85 -8.74 1.47
C ALA A 174 -2.08 -8.23 0.04
N VAL A 175 -3.27 -8.50 -0.54
CA VAL A 175 -3.69 -7.99 -1.85
C VAL A 175 -3.72 -6.47 -1.88
N MET A 176 -4.22 -5.82 -0.82
CA MET A 176 -4.25 -4.37 -0.71
C MET A 176 -2.83 -3.78 -0.71
N PHE A 177 -1.93 -4.32 0.12
CA PHE A 177 -0.54 -3.87 0.15
C PHE A 177 0.19 -4.11 -1.16
N ASP A 178 -0.01 -5.28 -1.79
CA ASP A 178 0.57 -5.59 -3.09
C ASP A 178 0.05 -4.67 -4.18
N THR A 179 -1.25 -4.36 -4.21
CA THR A 179 -1.83 -3.45 -5.21
C THR A 179 -1.27 -2.03 -5.08
N LEU A 180 -1.15 -1.52 -3.86
CA LEU A 180 -0.57 -0.21 -3.60
C LEU A 180 0.91 -0.18 -4.00
N SER A 181 1.72 -1.09 -3.47
CA SER A 181 3.15 -1.16 -3.78
C SER A 181 3.43 -1.39 -5.27
N SER A 182 2.68 -2.28 -5.93
CA SER A 182 2.85 -2.55 -7.36
C SER A 182 2.65 -1.31 -8.22
N SER A 183 1.61 -0.54 -7.91
CA SER A 183 1.32 0.69 -8.63
C SER A 183 2.37 1.79 -8.39
N MET A 184 2.94 1.86 -7.18
CA MET A 184 3.98 2.85 -6.85
C MET A 184 5.33 2.50 -7.51
N ASP A 185 5.69 1.23 -7.54
CA ASP A 185 6.95 0.75 -8.13
C ASP A 185 6.84 0.46 -9.64
N GLU A 186 5.69 0.78 -10.25
CA GLU A 186 5.37 0.53 -11.65
C GLU A 186 5.60 -0.95 -12.06
N ARG A 187 5.39 -1.89 -11.15
CA ARG A 187 5.53 -3.32 -11.40
C ARG A 187 4.17 -4.00 -11.61
N PRO A 188 4.13 -5.20 -12.21
CA PRO A 188 2.93 -6.01 -12.21
C PRO A 188 2.55 -6.43 -10.77
N VAL A 189 1.24 -6.53 -10.54
CA VAL A 189 0.65 -7.10 -9.33
C VAL A 189 1.02 -8.58 -9.19
N THR A 190 1.19 -9.05 -7.95
CA THR A 190 1.61 -10.42 -7.65
C THR A 190 0.51 -11.44 -7.94
N VAL A 191 -0.75 -11.07 -7.68
CA VAL A 191 -1.93 -11.89 -7.95
C VAL A 191 -2.79 -11.20 -9.01
N THR A 192 -3.10 -11.93 -10.07
CA THR A 192 -3.93 -11.49 -11.20
C THR A 192 -5.37 -11.28 -10.78
N ASP A 193 -6.13 -10.51 -11.55
CA ASP A 193 -7.53 -10.20 -11.23
C ASP A 193 -8.40 -11.45 -11.21
N GLN A 194 -8.18 -12.40 -12.13
CA GLN A 194 -8.87 -13.69 -12.19
C GLN A 194 -8.77 -14.49 -10.87
N ASP A 195 -7.58 -14.47 -10.26
CA ASP A 195 -7.31 -15.19 -9.00
C ASP A 195 -7.65 -14.35 -7.76
N CYS A 196 -8.09 -13.10 -7.97
CA CYS A 196 -8.33 -12.11 -6.93
C CYS A 196 -9.70 -11.42 -7.08
N GLN A 197 -10.72 -12.17 -7.47
CA GLN A 197 -12.08 -11.66 -7.49
C GLN A 197 -12.70 -11.64 -6.09
N HIS A 198 -13.71 -10.77 -5.90
CA HIS A 198 -14.47 -10.70 -4.66
C HIS A 198 -15.21 -12.02 -4.41
N ASP A 199 -15.30 -12.46 -3.16
CA ASP A 199 -15.85 -13.78 -2.81
C ASP A 199 -17.36 -13.90 -3.15
N ASP A 200 -18.06 -12.76 -3.29
CA ASP A 200 -19.49 -12.68 -3.67
C ASP A 200 -19.74 -12.72 -5.20
N LEU A 201 -18.68 -12.76 -6.02
CA LEU A 201 -18.84 -12.77 -7.48
C LEU A 201 -19.42 -14.11 -7.97
N PRO A 202 -20.51 -14.13 -8.74
CA PRO A 202 -21.04 -15.37 -9.30
C PRO A 202 -20.05 -15.98 -10.30
N PRO A 203 -19.98 -17.33 -10.40
CA PRO A 203 -19.02 -18.01 -11.29
C PRO A 203 -19.13 -17.62 -12.77
N SER A 204 -20.30 -17.17 -13.22
CA SER A 204 -20.54 -16.73 -14.60
C SER A 204 -19.88 -15.40 -14.95
N GLU A 205 -19.56 -14.57 -13.96
CA GLU A 205 -18.98 -13.23 -14.15
C GLU A 205 -17.47 -13.20 -13.80
N ALA A 206 -16.93 -14.35 -13.36
CA ALA A 206 -15.52 -14.54 -13.04
C ALA A 206 -14.62 -14.61 -14.29
N GLU A 207 -15.19 -14.69 -15.50
CA GLU A 207 -14.45 -14.63 -16.76
C GLU A 207 -13.93 -13.22 -17.09
N ASN A 208 -14.35 -12.19 -16.35
CA ASN A 208 -13.86 -10.83 -16.56
C ASN A 208 -12.44 -10.67 -15.99
N ASP A 209 -11.51 -10.19 -16.83
CA ASP A 209 -10.10 -9.96 -16.49
C ASP A 209 -9.87 -8.74 -15.57
N ARG A 210 -10.93 -8.14 -15.03
CA ARG A 210 -10.86 -6.92 -14.20
C ARG A 210 -11.75 -7.05 -12.96
N TRP A 211 -11.37 -6.33 -11.90
CA TRP A 211 -12.21 -6.19 -10.71
C TRP A 211 -13.53 -5.49 -11.02
N HIS A 212 -14.62 -6.08 -10.53
CA HIS A 212 -15.96 -5.54 -10.64
C HIS A 212 -16.16 -4.41 -9.63
N VAL A 213 -16.19 -3.17 -10.12
CA VAL A 213 -16.25 -1.97 -9.28
C VAL A 213 -17.46 -2.00 -8.33
N ASP A 214 -18.60 -2.50 -8.81
CA ASP A 214 -19.87 -2.55 -8.07
C ASP A 214 -19.83 -3.46 -6.83
N LEU A 215 -18.87 -4.39 -6.76
CA LEU A 215 -18.70 -5.25 -5.57
C LEU A 215 -17.93 -4.56 -4.44
N PHE A 216 -17.17 -3.51 -4.75
CA PHE A 216 -16.40 -2.75 -3.77
C PHE A 216 -17.05 -1.42 -3.41
N ILE A 217 -18.01 -0.95 -4.22
CA ILE A 217 -18.72 0.31 -4.03
C ILE A 217 -20.21 0.01 -3.84
N LYS A 218 -20.75 0.36 -2.68
CA LYS A 218 -22.16 0.14 -2.32
C LYS A 218 -23.13 1.18 -2.94
N ASP A 219 -22.62 2.03 -3.82
CA ASP A 219 -23.27 3.24 -4.34
C ASP A 219 -22.92 3.40 -5.83
N THR A 220 -23.60 4.30 -6.54
CA THR A 220 -23.37 4.48 -7.98
C THR A 220 -22.23 5.46 -8.23
N LEU A 221 -21.31 5.13 -9.15
CA LEU A 221 -20.20 6.01 -9.55
C LEU A 221 -20.67 7.40 -10.03
N GLU A 222 -21.82 7.45 -10.70
CA GLU A 222 -22.36 8.67 -11.30
C GLU A 222 -23.09 9.58 -10.30
N ALA A 223 -23.64 9.02 -9.22
CA ALA A 223 -24.48 9.73 -8.27
C ALA A 223 -24.21 9.28 -6.81
N PRO A 224 -23.04 9.61 -6.25
CA PRO A 224 -22.70 9.27 -4.88
C PRO A 224 -23.67 9.92 -3.88
N SER A 225 -24.35 9.05 -3.13
CA SER A 225 -25.36 9.29 -2.11
C SER A 225 -24.75 9.75 -0.78
N GLN A 226 -23.59 9.18 -0.41
CA GLN A 226 -22.97 9.42 0.90
C GLN A 226 -21.76 10.36 0.80
N ARG A 227 -21.82 11.49 1.50
CA ARG A 227 -20.70 12.44 1.62
C ARG A 227 -20.35 12.63 3.08
N LEU A 228 -19.17 12.18 3.49
CA LEU A 228 -18.71 12.46 4.84
C LEU A 228 -18.17 13.89 4.92
N ARG A 229 -18.71 14.69 5.84
CA ARG A 229 -18.26 16.06 6.10
C ARG A 229 -17.77 16.17 7.54
N TRP A 230 -16.59 16.77 7.71
CA TRP A 230 -16.07 17.12 9.03
C TRP A 230 -16.73 18.40 9.56
N PRO A 231 -16.99 18.55 10.88
CA PRO A 231 -16.82 17.55 11.95
C PRO A 231 -17.91 16.47 11.92
N CYS A 232 -17.54 15.24 12.28
CA CYS A 232 -18.43 14.07 12.39
C CYS A 232 -18.16 13.31 13.70
N SER A 233 -19.02 12.36 14.06
CA SER A 233 -18.78 11.49 15.21
C SER A 233 -17.58 10.55 14.98
N TYR A 234 -17.10 9.93 16.07
CA TYR A 234 -16.09 8.88 15.95
C TYR A 234 -16.62 7.67 15.18
N GLU A 235 -17.87 7.25 15.43
CA GLU A 235 -18.47 6.13 14.70
C GLU A 235 -18.54 6.43 13.19
N ASP A 236 -19.01 7.62 12.81
CA ASP A 236 -19.07 8.01 11.39
C ASP A 236 -17.68 8.05 10.74
N ALA A 237 -16.67 8.53 11.47
CA ALA A 237 -15.29 8.58 10.99
C ALA A 237 -14.70 7.16 10.81
N ALA A 238 -14.92 6.27 11.79
CA ALA A 238 -14.45 4.88 11.73
C ALA A 238 -15.12 4.11 10.58
N GLU A 239 -16.43 4.30 10.42
CA GLU A 239 -17.19 3.71 9.31
C GLU A 239 -16.66 4.22 7.96
N ALA A 240 -16.47 5.54 7.82
CA ALA A 240 -15.97 6.11 6.58
C ALA A 240 -14.55 5.66 6.22
N VAL A 241 -13.65 5.53 7.21
CA VAL A 241 -12.31 4.97 6.99
C VAL A 241 -12.42 3.54 6.47
N THR A 242 -13.29 2.73 7.08
CA THR A 242 -13.50 1.32 6.70
C THR A 242 -14.03 1.20 5.27
N HIS A 243 -15.05 1.98 4.88
CA HIS A 243 -15.59 1.93 3.52
C HIS A 243 -14.65 2.54 2.47
N SER A 244 -13.79 3.48 2.85
CA SER A 244 -12.87 4.12 1.91
C SER A 244 -11.71 3.21 1.48
N GLY A 245 -11.26 2.29 2.34
CA GLY A 245 -10.10 1.43 2.08
C GLY A 245 -10.17 0.71 0.72
N PRO A 246 -11.24 -0.08 0.46
CA PRO A 246 -11.43 -0.79 -0.80
C PRO A 246 -11.47 0.14 -2.03
N VAL A 247 -12.13 1.29 -1.93
CA VAL A 247 -12.22 2.28 -3.02
C VAL A 247 -10.84 2.83 -3.37
N LYS A 248 -10.01 3.12 -2.35
CA LYS A 248 -8.63 3.57 -2.56
C LYS A 248 -7.81 2.48 -3.25
N VAL A 249 -7.95 1.23 -2.85
CA VAL A 249 -7.23 0.11 -3.48
C VAL A 249 -7.66 -0.08 -4.94
N LEU A 250 -8.96 0.04 -5.23
CA LEU A 250 -9.47 0.03 -6.61
C LEU A 250 -8.83 1.11 -7.48
N LEU A 251 -8.63 2.33 -6.96
CA LEU A 251 -7.96 3.40 -7.70
C LEU A 251 -6.55 2.98 -8.13
N TYR A 252 -5.75 2.45 -7.20
CA TYR A 252 -4.39 1.99 -7.51
C TYR A 252 -4.39 0.75 -8.42
N ARG A 253 -5.41 -0.10 -8.33
CA ARG A 253 -5.61 -1.21 -9.27
C ARG A 253 -5.84 -0.69 -10.70
N HIS A 254 -6.69 0.32 -10.85
CA HIS A 254 -6.95 0.99 -12.13
C HIS A 254 -5.72 1.72 -12.69
N VAL A 255 -4.90 2.34 -11.83
CA VAL A 255 -3.59 2.87 -12.24
C VAL A 255 -2.68 1.75 -12.76
N SER A 256 -2.65 0.60 -12.09
CA SER A 256 -1.87 -0.57 -12.54
C SER A 256 -2.34 -1.10 -13.91
N TYR A 257 -3.65 -1.04 -14.20
CA TYR A 257 -4.18 -1.37 -15.52
C TYR A 257 -3.65 -0.41 -16.59
N LEU A 258 -3.74 0.90 -16.35
CA LEU A 258 -3.22 1.92 -17.26
C LEU A 258 -1.72 1.74 -17.52
N GLN A 259 -0.92 1.60 -16.46
CA GLN A 259 0.51 1.34 -16.55
C GLN A 259 0.81 0.09 -17.39
N SER A 260 0.03 -0.97 -17.20
CA SER A 260 0.18 -2.22 -17.96
C SER A 260 -0.18 -2.07 -19.43
N LEU A 261 -1.25 -1.33 -19.77
CA LEU A 261 -1.64 -1.04 -21.15
C LEU A 261 -0.56 -0.21 -21.87
N LEU A 262 0.00 0.80 -21.19
CA LEU A 262 1.07 1.65 -21.71
C LEU A 262 2.34 0.84 -21.98
N ARG A 263 2.78 0.01 -21.02
CA ARG A 263 3.95 -0.87 -21.21
C ARG A 263 3.78 -1.85 -22.37
N ARG A 264 2.55 -2.34 -22.60
CA ARG A 264 2.22 -3.30 -23.67
C ARG A 264 1.96 -2.64 -25.03
N GLY A 265 2.03 -1.30 -25.13
CA GLY A 265 1.76 -0.59 -26.38
C GLY A 265 0.37 -0.85 -26.95
N GLN A 266 -0.65 -0.95 -26.09
CA GLN A 266 -2.04 -1.22 -26.52
C GLN A 266 -2.65 -0.04 -27.29
N THR A 267 -3.77 -0.29 -27.96
CA THR A 267 -4.48 0.70 -28.77
C THR A 267 -5.05 1.85 -27.93
N GLY A 268 -5.18 3.03 -28.55
CA GLY A 268 -5.75 4.22 -27.91
C GLY A 268 -7.13 3.98 -27.30
N ALA A 269 -8.01 3.25 -27.99
CA ALA A 269 -9.37 2.96 -27.50
C ALA A 269 -9.39 2.26 -26.13
N ARG A 270 -8.53 1.24 -25.92
CA ARG A 270 -8.45 0.54 -24.62
C ARG A 270 -7.87 1.42 -23.52
N ILE A 271 -6.94 2.29 -23.87
CA ILE A 271 -6.35 3.26 -22.95
C ILE A 271 -7.41 4.28 -22.55
N GLU A 272 -8.17 4.83 -23.51
CA GLU A 272 -9.25 5.80 -23.29
C GLU A 272 -10.38 5.22 -22.43
N GLU A 273 -10.83 4.00 -22.72
CA GLU A 273 -11.84 3.31 -21.91
C GLU A 273 -11.37 3.13 -20.46
N THR A 274 -10.14 2.66 -20.28
CA THR A 274 -9.56 2.46 -18.94
C THR A 274 -9.34 3.79 -18.23
N LEU A 275 -8.94 4.84 -18.96
CA LEU A 275 -8.75 6.18 -18.43
C LEU A 275 -10.09 6.77 -17.96
N ALA A 276 -11.14 6.65 -18.77
CA ALA A 276 -12.49 7.10 -18.42
C ALA A 276 -12.98 6.41 -17.14
N ALA A 277 -12.81 5.09 -17.03
CA ALA A 277 -13.15 4.33 -15.82
C ALA A 277 -12.35 4.80 -14.60
N THR A 278 -11.03 4.97 -14.73
CA THR A 278 -10.16 5.49 -13.67
C THR A 278 -10.57 6.89 -13.22
N THR A 279 -10.90 7.78 -14.16
CA THR A 279 -11.34 9.15 -13.87
C THR A 279 -12.70 9.17 -13.16
N SER A 280 -13.65 8.33 -13.57
CA SER A 280 -14.95 8.20 -12.89
C SER A 280 -14.77 7.74 -11.43
N LEU A 281 -13.93 6.72 -11.21
CA LEU A 281 -13.60 6.24 -9.87
C LEU A 281 -12.89 7.32 -9.02
N TYR A 282 -11.98 8.08 -9.61
CA TYR A 282 -11.30 9.18 -8.94
C TYR A 282 -12.27 10.30 -8.54
N ARG A 283 -13.22 10.64 -9.43
CA ARG A 283 -14.29 11.59 -9.13
C ARG A 283 -15.15 11.08 -7.97
N TYR A 284 -15.57 9.82 -8.01
CA TYR A 284 -16.31 9.19 -6.93
C TYR A 284 -15.57 9.35 -5.59
N TRP A 285 -14.31 8.91 -5.52
CA TRP A 285 -13.46 9.05 -4.33
C TRP A 285 -13.43 10.48 -3.80
N ASN A 286 -13.22 11.45 -4.68
CA ASN A 286 -13.11 12.85 -4.27
C ASN A 286 -14.41 13.41 -3.68
N VAL A 287 -15.56 12.99 -4.22
CA VAL A 287 -16.88 13.43 -3.74
C VAL A 287 -17.27 12.75 -2.43
N THR A 288 -16.98 11.47 -2.26
CA THR A 288 -17.41 10.69 -1.09
C THR A 288 -16.43 10.74 0.08
N HIS A 289 -15.13 10.61 -0.19
CA HIS A 289 -14.08 10.42 0.82
C HIS A 289 -13.01 11.53 0.80
N GLY A 290 -12.82 12.18 -0.35
CA GLY A 290 -11.72 13.13 -0.56
C GLY A 290 -11.72 14.28 0.44
N ALA A 291 -12.88 14.84 0.79
CA ALA A 291 -12.99 15.92 1.76
C ALA A 291 -12.54 15.52 3.19
N PHE A 292 -12.66 14.25 3.55
CA PHE A 292 -12.25 13.73 4.84
C PHE A 292 -10.73 13.45 4.90
N PHE A 293 -10.16 12.90 3.82
CA PHE A 293 -8.73 12.56 3.76
C PHE A 293 -7.84 13.70 3.28
N ARG A 294 -8.40 14.77 2.71
CA ARG A 294 -7.62 15.94 2.30
C ARG A 294 -7.08 16.63 3.56
N PRO A 295 -5.75 16.75 3.72
CA PRO A 295 -5.20 17.63 4.74
C PRO A 295 -5.76 19.03 4.47
N ARG A 296 -6.19 19.76 5.50
CA ARG A 296 -6.47 21.19 5.34
C ARG A 296 -5.19 21.88 4.86
N GLY A 297 -4.97 21.98 3.55
CA GLY A 297 -3.82 22.68 2.95
C GLY A 297 -3.11 22.05 1.75
N LEU A 298 -3.32 20.78 1.37
CA LEU A 298 -2.60 20.19 0.22
C LEU A 298 -3.54 19.42 -0.72
N GLY A 299 -3.77 19.99 -1.90
CA GLY A 299 -4.43 19.31 -3.02
C GLY A 299 -3.49 18.29 -3.64
N LEU A 300 -3.85 17.01 -3.59
CA LEU A 300 -3.16 15.97 -4.35
C LEU A 300 -3.64 16.04 -5.81
N SER A 301 -2.76 16.46 -6.71
CA SER A 301 -2.94 16.25 -8.16
C SER A 301 -2.21 14.96 -8.53
N VAL A 302 -2.94 14.03 -9.17
CA VAL A 302 -2.36 12.81 -9.72
C VAL A 302 -1.74 13.16 -11.08
N THR A 303 -0.41 13.11 -11.16
CA THR A 303 0.31 13.26 -12.44
C THR A 303 0.85 11.88 -12.84
N LEU A 304 0.38 11.35 -13.96
CA LEU A 304 0.92 10.12 -14.55
C LEU A 304 2.22 10.47 -15.29
N TYR A 305 3.34 9.86 -14.92
CA TYR A 305 4.59 9.94 -15.67
C TYR A 305 4.63 8.81 -16.70
N SER A 306 4.77 9.13 -17.98
CA SER A 306 5.12 8.16 -19.03
C SER A 306 6.63 8.23 -19.26
N ARG A 307 7.35 7.17 -18.92
CA ARG A 307 8.79 7.05 -19.21
C ARG A 307 9.00 6.35 -20.55
N SER A 308 8.62 6.99 -21.65
CA SER A 308 9.13 6.62 -22.98
C SER A 308 10.33 7.50 -23.30
N GLY A 309 11.49 6.87 -23.54
CA GLY A 309 12.73 7.57 -23.84
C GLY A 309 12.53 8.68 -24.86
N THR A 310 13.07 9.85 -24.51
CA THR A 310 13.20 11.10 -25.29
C THR A 310 12.05 12.12 -25.31
N ASP A 311 10.89 11.89 -24.68
CA ASP A 311 9.93 13.00 -24.44
C ASP A 311 9.07 12.78 -23.18
N SER A 312 9.32 13.57 -22.14
CA SER A 312 8.49 13.62 -20.94
C SER A 312 7.29 14.53 -21.17
N ARG A 313 6.10 13.95 -21.42
CA ARG A 313 4.84 14.71 -21.44
C ARG A 313 4.17 14.66 -20.07
N GLN A 314 4.08 15.82 -19.43
CA GLN A 314 3.33 16.03 -18.19
C GLN A 314 1.83 16.18 -18.53
N ILE A 315 1.01 15.22 -18.13
CA ILE A 315 -0.46 15.36 -18.18
C ILE A 315 -0.93 15.69 -16.76
N SER A 316 -1.20 16.97 -16.52
CA SER A 316 -1.85 17.43 -15.29
C SER A 316 -3.36 17.35 -15.47
N LEU A 317 -4.02 16.49 -14.70
CA LEU A 317 -5.47 16.50 -14.55
C LEU A 317 -5.81 17.48 -13.41
N GLN A 318 -6.51 18.57 -13.76
CA GLN A 318 -7.17 19.46 -12.81
C GLN A 318 -8.51 18.88 -12.36
#